data_AF-R3K118-F1
#
_entry.id   AF-R3K118-F1
#
_cell.length_a   1.000
_cell.length_b   1.000
_cell.length_c   1.000
_cell.angle_alpha   90.00
_cell.angle_beta   90.00
_cell.angle_gamma   90.00
#
_symmetry.space_group_name_H-M   'P 1'
#
loop_
_entity.id
_entity.type
_entity.pdbx_description
1 polymer ?
#
loop_
_entity_poly.entity_id
_entity_poly.type
_entity_poly.pdbx_seq_one_letter_code
_entity_poly.pdbx_strand_id
1 'polypeptide(L)'
;MDIETLATELERTIQKSKEHSKHFSQEIQRLQFEKREIEKEFQDKIAILKQNLLDSLGVEEAVETDSFIVSKNYPNTKSQTTYKLEFPTDKELNERLIQYFKNYDASLIKEDITYKPIQKNIKQLIIEGQFHISDNGFLVDNNGEIIPDMKVTVKKVEPKVKVKKTSLNNKSRHEN
;
A
#
# COMPACT_ATOMS: atom_id res chain seq x y z
N MET A 1 -1.94 42.83 6.37
CA MET A 1 -0.94 41.83 6.80
C MET A 1 0.19 41.87 5.79
N ASP A 2 1.42 42.13 6.21
CA ASP A 2 2.57 42.23 5.29
C ASP A 2 3.12 40.84 4.91
N ILE A 3 4.04 40.82 3.94
CA ILE A 3 4.64 39.60 3.39
C ILE A 3 5.46 38.83 4.44
N GLU A 4 6.13 39.52 5.36
CA GLU A 4 6.95 38.88 6.39
C GLU A 4 6.07 38.20 7.45
N THR A 5 4.98 38.86 7.84
CA THR A 5 3.96 38.29 8.72
C THR A 5 3.33 37.03 8.10
N LEU A 6 2.95 37.10 6.81
CA LEU A 6 2.39 35.95 6.08
C LEU A 6 3.41 34.79 5.94
N ALA A 7 4.68 35.11 5.66
CA ALA A 7 5.74 34.10 5.56
C ALA A 7 6.00 33.42 6.91
N THR A 8 5.99 34.18 8.01
CA THR A 8 6.17 33.66 9.37
C THR A 8 4.99 32.79 9.79
N GLU A 9 3.76 33.19 9.50
CA GLU A 9 2.56 32.40 9.77
C GLU A 9 2.55 31.10 8.95
N LEU A 10 2.95 31.16 7.67
CA LEU A 10 3.09 30.00 6.81
C LEU A 10 4.15 29.02 7.35
N GLU A 11 5.32 29.51 7.76
CA GLU A 11 6.38 28.68 8.34
C GLU A 11 5.92 27.99 9.63
N ARG A 12 5.29 28.76 10.55
CA ARG A 12 4.73 28.22 11.79
C ARG A 12 3.67 27.16 11.51
N THR A 13 2.80 27.38 10.53
CA THR A 13 1.74 26.45 10.16
C THR A 13 2.32 25.17 9.56
N ILE A 14 3.31 25.27 8.66
CA ILE A 14 4.02 24.12 8.10
C ILE A 14 4.70 23.31 9.22
N GLN A 15 5.34 23.99 10.17
CA GLN A 15 6.04 23.32 11.27
C GLN A 15 5.06 22.58 12.19
N LYS A 16 3.97 23.23 12.61
CA LYS A 16 2.89 22.58 13.39
C LYS A 16 2.28 21.39 12.65
N SER A 17 2.03 21.53 11.35
CA SER A 17 1.51 20.44 10.52
C SER A 17 2.44 19.23 10.52
N LYS A 18 3.76 19.44 10.38
CA LYS A 18 4.76 18.36 10.45
C LYS A 18 4.80 17.69 11.81
N GLU A 19 4.73 18.46 12.90
CA GLU A 19 4.73 17.94 14.27
C GLU A 19 3.49 17.07 14.53
N HIS A 20 2.30 17.55 14.14
CA HIS A 20 1.07 16.76 14.24
C HIS A 20 1.12 15.49 13.38
N SER A 21 1.59 15.58 12.13
CA SER A 21 1.74 14.43 11.25
C SER A 21 2.69 13.37 11.83
N LYS A 22 3.80 13.82 12.43
CA LYS A 22 4.75 12.92 13.12
C LYS A 22 4.09 12.25 14.32
N HIS A 23 3.38 13.01 15.16
CA HIS A 23 2.66 12.47 16.32
C HIS A 23 1.65 11.39 15.89
N PHE A 24 0.81 11.67 14.88
CA PHE A 24 -0.14 10.67 14.39
C PHE A 24 0.55 9.44 13.79
N SER A 25 1.65 9.63 13.07
CA SER A 25 2.41 8.49 12.53
C SER A 25 2.95 7.58 13.64
N GLN A 26 3.45 8.16 14.73
CA GLN A 26 3.93 7.41 15.89
C GLN A 26 2.78 6.68 16.60
N GLU A 27 1.63 7.34 16.75
CA GLU A 27 0.46 6.75 17.39
C GLU A 27 -0.13 5.60 16.58
N ILE A 28 -0.22 5.75 15.25
CA ILE A 28 -0.63 4.66 14.36
C ILE A 28 0.32 3.47 14.47
N GLN A 29 1.63 3.71 14.50
CA GLN A 29 2.62 2.64 14.67
C GLN A 29 2.45 1.92 16.02
N ARG A 30 2.20 2.67 17.09
CA ARG A 30 1.94 2.12 18.43
C ARG A 30 0.71 1.23 18.45
N LEU A 31 -0.42 1.73 17.95
CA LEU A 31 -1.68 0.97 17.89
C LEU A 31 -1.57 -0.27 16.99
N GLN A 32 -0.86 -0.17 15.86
CA GLN A 32 -0.60 -1.33 14.99
C GLN A 32 0.28 -2.38 15.67
N PHE A 33 1.22 -1.96 16.51
CA PHE A 33 2.03 -2.88 17.31
C PHE A 33 1.18 -3.58 18.38
N GLU A 34 0.46 -2.81 19.20
CA GLU A 34 -0.39 -3.34 20.27
C GLU A 34 -1.45 -4.33 19.74
N LYS A 35 -2.11 -3.97 18.63
CA LYS A 35 -3.05 -4.86 17.94
C LYS A 35 -2.41 -6.19 17.58
N ARG A 36 -1.22 -6.17 16.97
CA ARG A 36 -0.52 -7.40 16.53
C ARG A 36 -0.14 -8.29 17.72
N GLU A 37 0.31 -7.70 18.82
CA GLU A 37 0.67 -8.47 20.01
C GLU A 37 -0.56 -9.13 20.65
N ILE A 38 -1.66 -8.41 20.78
CA ILE A 38 -2.92 -8.95 21.33
C ILE A 38 -3.48 -10.04 20.40
N GLU A 39 -3.54 -9.78 19.09
CA GLU A 39 -4.00 -10.79 18.12
C GLU A 39 -3.14 -12.05 18.18
N LYS A 40 -1.82 -11.91 18.29
CA LYS A 40 -0.90 -13.02 18.42
C LYS A 40 -1.15 -13.80 19.72
N GLU A 41 -1.31 -13.14 20.86
CA GLU A 41 -1.61 -13.78 22.13
C GLU A 41 -2.88 -14.65 22.06
N PHE A 42 -3.95 -14.13 21.47
CA PHE A 42 -5.19 -14.88 21.31
C PHE A 42 -5.07 -16.01 20.29
N GLN A 43 -4.35 -15.82 19.19
CA GLN A 43 -4.11 -16.88 18.21
C GLN A 43 -3.29 -18.03 18.82
N ASP A 44 -2.27 -17.72 19.62
CA ASP A 44 -1.45 -18.72 20.33
C ASP A 44 -2.31 -19.50 21.33
N LYS A 45 -3.17 -18.82 22.10
CA LYS A 45 -4.13 -19.47 23.01
C LYS A 45 -5.11 -20.37 22.26
N ILE A 46 -5.66 -19.91 21.14
CA ILE A 46 -6.58 -20.71 20.31
C ILE A 46 -5.86 -21.96 19.76
N ALA A 47 -4.62 -21.82 19.31
CA ALA A 47 -3.84 -22.94 18.79
C ALA A 47 -3.60 -24.01 19.87
N ILE A 48 -3.21 -23.58 21.08
CA ILE A 48 -3.03 -24.48 22.23
C ILE A 48 -4.34 -25.20 22.57
N LEU A 49 -5.46 -24.46 22.66
CA LEU A 49 -6.76 -25.05 22.97
C LEU A 49 -7.20 -26.06 21.91
N LYS A 50 -6.99 -25.77 20.62
CA LYS A 50 -7.27 -26.71 19.53
C LYS A 50 -6.44 -27.99 19.64
N GLN A 51 -5.15 -27.87 19.97
CA GLN A 51 -4.30 -29.04 20.17
C GLN A 51 -4.79 -29.87 21.36
N ASN A 52 -5.10 -29.23 22.50
CA ASN A 52 -5.62 -29.91 23.68
C ASN A 52 -6.95 -30.63 23.38
N LEU A 53 -7.84 -30.02 22.60
CA LEU A 53 -9.07 -30.66 22.14
C LEU A 53 -8.79 -31.89 21.26
N LEU A 54 -7.85 -31.78 20.33
CA LEU A 54 -7.43 -32.90 19.49
C LEU A 54 -6.88 -34.07 20.33
N ASP A 55 -6.04 -33.76 21.31
CA ASP A 55 -5.46 -34.75 22.23
C ASP A 55 -6.56 -35.39 23.11
N SER A 56 -7.55 -34.61 23.53
CA SER A 56 -8.66 -35.07 24.38
C SER A 56 -9.67 -35.97 23.64
N LEU A 57 -9.84 -35.80 22.33
CA LEU A 57 -10.69 -36.70 21.52
C LEU A 57 -10.22 -38.16 21.57
N GLY A 58 -8.92 -38.41 21.81
CA GLY A 58 -8.38 -39.76 21.94
C GLY A 58 -8.69 -40.63 20.71
N VAL A 59 -9.50 -41.67 20.89
CA VAL A 59 -9.93 -42.59 19.81
C VAL A 59 -11.18 -42.12 19.08
N GLU A 60 -11.95 -41.19 19.63
CA GLU A 60 -13.19 -40.71 19.02
C GLU A 60 -12.89 -39.86 17.78
N GLU A 61 -13.73 -39.99 16.74
CA GLU A 61 -13.60 -39.23 15.50
C GLU A 61 -14.25 -37.86 15.59
N ALA A 62 -15.34 -37.75 16.37
CA ALA A 62 -16.05 -36.49 16.61
C ALA A 62 -16.83 -36.52 17.92
N VAL A 63 -16.93 -35.37 18.58
CA VAL A 63 -17.75 -35.11 19.76
C VAL A 63 -18.59 -33.86 19.53
N GLU A 64 -19.88 -33.92 19.86
CA GLU A 64 -20.77 -32.77 19.87
C GLU A 64 -20.94 -32.22 21.29
N THR A 65 -20.86 -30.90 21.40
CA THR A 65 -21.10 -30.13 22.62
C THR A 65 -22.28 -29.19 22.37
N ASP A 66 -22.82 -28.58 23.43
CA ASP A 66 -23.92 -27.61 23.30
C ASP A 66 -23.62 -26.44 22.34
N SER A 67 -22.34 -26.14 22.08
CA SER A 67 -21.90 -25.00 21.27
C SER A 67 -21.18 -25.37 19.98
N PHE A 68 -20.57 -26.56 19.88
CA PHE A 68 -19.67 -26.93 18.80
C PHE A 68 -19.63 -28.44 18.54
N ILE A 69 -19.34 -28.81 17.29
CA ILE A 69 -18.87 -30.15 16.92
C ILE A 69 -17.35 -30.09 16.80
N VAL A 70 -16.65 -30.94 17.55
CA VAL A 70 -15.19 -31.08 17.52
C VAL A 70 -14.87 -32.42 16.85
N SER A 71 -14.26 -32.40 15.68
CA SER A 71 -13.92 -33.61 14.92
C SER A 71 -12.48 -33.58 14.44
N LYS A 72 -11.89 -34.77 14.26
CA LYS A 72 -10.59 -34.90 13.62
C LYS A 72 -10.73 -34.54 12.14
N ASN A 73 -9.84 -33.69 11.65
CA ASN A 73 -9.78 -33.36 10.24
C ASN A 73 -8.53 -33.99 9.63
N TYR A 74 -8.72 -34.97 8.75
CA TYR A 74 -7.63 -35.65 8.08
C TYR A 74 -7.31 -34.96 6.75
N PRO A 75 -6.04 -34.60 6.50
CA PRO A 75 -5.64 -34.04 5.22
C PRO A 75 -5.98 -34.99 4.08
N ASN A 76 -6.71 -34.51 3.07
CA ASN A 76 -6.98 -35.26 1.85
C ASN A 76 -5.96 -34.87 0.78
N THR A 77 -4.95 -35.71 0.57
CA THR A 77 -3.88 -35.47 -0.42
C THR A 77 -4.36 -35.40 -1.87
N LYS A 78 -5.62 -35.74 -2.15
CA LYS A 78 -6.24 -35.55 -3.47
C LYS A 78 -6.95 -34.21 -3.60
N SER A 79 -7.08 -33.43 -2.52
CA SER A 79 -7.69 -32.10 -2.53
C SER A 79 -6.65 -31.01 -2.77
N GLN A 80 -6.97 -30.06 -3.65
CA GLN A 80 -6.14 -28.88 -3.89
C GLN A 80 -5.98 -28.01 -2.62
N THR A 81 -6.98 -27.99 -1.75
CA THR A 81 -7.00 -27.16 -0.53
C THR A 81 -6.14 -27.71 0.60
N THR A 82 -5.67 -28.96 0.50
CA THR A 82 -4.82 -29.58 1.53
C THR A 82 -3.39 -29.03 1.51
N TYR A 83 -2.96 -28.51 0.37
CA TYR A 83 -1.60 -28.04 0.19
C TYR A 83 -1.52 -26.52 0.29
N LYS A 84 -0.53 -26.05 1.03
CA LYS A 84 -0.06 -24.67 0.96
C LYS A 84 1.25 -24.67 0.20
N LEU A 85 1.29 -23.97 -0.93
CA LEU A 85 2.52 -23.76 -1.69
C LEU A 85 3.23 -22.52 -1.15
N GLU A 86 4.51 -22.67 -0.83
CA GLU A 86 5.37 -21.56 -0.42
C GLU A 86 6.20 -21.12 -1.63
N PHE A 87 5.95 -19.89 -2.07
CA PHE A 87 6.69 -19.30 -3.18
C PHE A 87 7.91 -18.54 -2.67
N PRO A 88 9.04 -18.56 -3.42
CA PRO A 88 10.22 -17.78 -3.06
C PRO A 88 9.90 -16.28 -2.97
N THR A 89 10.37 -15.63 -1.91
CA THR A 89 10.31 -14.16 -1.76
C THR A 89 11.49 -13.46 -2.42
N ASP A 90 12.60 -14.17 -2.60
CA ASP A 90 13.75 -13.69 -3.34
C ASP A 90 13.44 -13.55 -4.83
N LYS A 91 13.85 -12.43 -5.41
CA LYS A 91 13.53 -12.07 -6.79
C LYS A 91 14.14 -13.04 -7.79
N GLU A 92 15.40 -13.41 -7.63
CA GLU A 92 16.12 -14.28 -8.56
C GLU A 92 15.55 -15.71 -8.52
N LEU A 93 15.27 -16.22 -7.32
CA LEU A 93 14.64 -17.52 -7.14
C LEU A 93 13.22 -17.56 -7.72
N ASN A 94 12.45 -16.50 -7.53
CA ASN A 94 11.10 -16.41 -8.08
C ASN A 94 11.12 -16.30 -9.62
N GLU A 95 12.04 -15.53 -10.20
CA GLU A 95 12.21 -15.45 -11.65
C GLU A 95 12.57 -16.81 -12.24
N ARG A 96 13.49 -17.56 -11.61
CA ARG A 96 13.82 -18.93 -12.02
C ARG A 96 12.61 -19.87 -11.97
N LEU A 97 11.81 -19.78 -10.91
CA LEU A 97 10.58 -20.57 -10.75
C LEU A 97 9.55 -20.23 -11.83
N ILE A 98 9.36 -18.94 -12.13
CA ILE A 98 8.49 -18.47 -13.20
C ILE A 98 8.97 -19.01 -14.54
N GLN A 99 10.26 -18.93 -14.87
CA GLN A 99 10.76 -19.46 -16.14
C GLN A 99 10.56 -20.97 -16.27
N TYR A 100 10.76 -21.71 -15.16
CA TYR A 100 10.44 -23.14 -15.13
C TYR A 100 8.96 -23.41 -15.45
N PHE A 101 8.04 -22.71 -14.80
CA PHE A 101 6.61 -22.86 -15.07
C PHE A 101 6.22 -22.44 -16.49
N LYS A 102 6.80 -21.36 -17.04
CA LYS A 102 6.57 -20.96 -18.44
C LYS A 102 6.91 -22.07 -19.43
N ASN A 103 8.01 -22.77 -19.18
CA ASN A 103 8.48 -23.85 -20.04
C ASN A 103 7.70 -25.15 -19.85
N TYR A 104 7.15 -25.38 -18.65
CA TYR A 104 6.39 -26.58 -18.32
C TYR A 104 4.92 -26.47 -18.77
N ASP A 105 4.21 -25.45 -18.27
CA ASP A 105 2.82 -25.17 -18.58
C ASP A 105 2.51 -23.70 -18.25
N ALA A 106 2.23 -22.91 -19.29
CA ALA A 106 1.94 -21.49 -19.15
C ALA A 106 0.71 -21.18 -18.27
N SER A 107 -0.22 -22.13 -18.10
CA SER A 107 -1.40 -21.95 -17.23
C SER A 107 -1.06 -21.86 -15.74
N LEU A 108 0.16 -22.28 -15.35
CA LEU A 108 0.66 -22.17 -13.98
C LEU A 108 1.09 -20.74 -13.60
N ILE A 109 1.07 -19.81 -14.57
CA ILE A 109 1.44 -18.42 -14.37
C ILE A 109 0.27 -17.53 -14.74
N LYS A 110 -0.11 -16.67 -13.80
CA LYS A 110 -1.05 -15.59 -14.07
C LYS A 110 -0.29 -14.36 -14.55
N GLU A 111 -0.53 -13.95 -15.79
CA GLU A 111 -0.02 -12.68 -16.32
C GLU A 111 -1.07 -11.58 -16.10
N ASP A 112 -0.78 -10.62 -15.21
CA ASP A 112 -1.63 -9.44 -15.02
C ASP A 112 -1.18 -8.32 -15.99
N ILE A 113 -1.88 -8.18 -17.11
CA ILE A 113 -1.66 -7.08 -18.07
C ILE A 113 -2.44 -5.85 -17.61
N THR A 114 -1.73 -4.77 -17.27
CA THR A 114 -2.36 -3.49 -16.90
C THR A 114 -2.09 -2.43 -17.97
N TYR A 115 -3.16 -1.93 -18.60
CA TYR A 115 -3.07 -0.79 -19.52
C TYR A 115 -3.20 0.52 -18.74
N LYS A 116 -2.26 1.45 -18.93
CA LYS A 116 -2.29 2.78 -18.31
C LYS A 116 -2.09 3.87 -19.37
N PRO A 117 -2.94 4.91 -19.41
CA PRO A 117 -2.72 6.04 -20.29
C PRO A 117 -1.43 6.78 -19.90
N ILE A 118 -0.61 7.12 -20.90
CA ILE A 118 0.66 7.82 -20.68
C ILE A 118 0.39 9.32 -20.65
N GLN A 119 0.15 9.86 -19.44
CA GLN A 119 -0.18 11.28 -19.26
C GLN A 119 0.82 12.25 -19.90
N LYS A 120 2.12 11.89 -19.92
CA LYS A 120 3.15 12.73 -20.55
C LYS A 120 2.89 12.92 -22.04
N ASN A 121 2.56 11.84 -22.74
CA ASN A 121 2.30 11.87 -24.18
C ASN A 121 1.00 12.61 -24.47
N ILE A 122 -0.05 12.39 -23.67
CA ILE A 122 -1.31 13.12 -23.79
C ILE A 122 -1.09 14.63 -23.61
N LYS A 123 -0.30 15.05 -22.61
CA LYS A 123 0.05 16.47 -22.42
C LYS A 123 0.87 17.04 -23.57
N GLN A 124 1.75 16.24 -24.16
CA GLN A 124 2.53 16.63 -25.32
C GLN A 124 1.63 16.94 -26.52
N LEU A 125 0.58 16.14 -26.75
CA LEU A 125 -0.42 16.40 -27.79
C LEU A 125 -1.17 17.72 -27.57
N ILE A 126 -1.39 18.14 -26.31
CA ILE A 126 -1.95 19.46 -25.99
C ILE A 126 -0.96 20.57 -26.37
N ILE A 127 0.32 20.40 -26.04
CA ILE A 127 1.39 21.37 -26.37
C ILE A 127 1.56 21.49 -27.89
N GLU A 128 1.45 20.37 -28.62
CA GLU A 128 1.53 20.31 -30.08
C GLU A 128 0.25 20.80 -30.78
N GLY A 129 -0.77 21.21 -30.01
CA GLY A 129 -2.03 21.70 -30.55
C GLY A 129 -2.87 20.62 -31.24
N GLN A 130 -2.61 19.34 -30.97
CA GLN A 130 -3.43 18.23 -31.45
C GLN A 130 -4.63 17.95 -30.55
N PHE A 131 -4.52 18.34 -29.28
CA PHE A 131 -5.60 18.35 -28.31
C PHE A 131 -5.78 19.77 -27.75
N HIS A 132 -7.02 20.13 -27.45
CA HIS A 132 -7.40 21.43 -26.95
C HIS A 132 -8.17 21.31 -25.64
N ILE A 133 -8.04 22.32 -24.78
CA ILE A 133 -8.80 22.42 -23.54
C ILE A 133 -9.94 23.39 -23.78
N SER A 134 -11.18 22.91 -23.68
CA SER A 134 -12.37 23.77 -23.72
C SER A 134 -12.52 24.59 -22.44
N ASP A 135 -13.32 25.65 -22.48
CA ASP A 135 -13.58 26.55 -21.34
C ASP A 135 -14.16 25.82 -20.12
N ASN A 136 -14.89 24.72 -20.36
CA ASN A 136 -15.48 23.88 -19.31
C ASN A 136 -14.51 22.80 -18.78
N GLY A 137 -13.24 22.82 -19.21
CA GLY A 137 -12.18 21.93 -18.75
C GLY A 137 -12.20 20.54 -19.38
N PHE A 138 -12.97 20.31 -20.46
CA PHE A 138 -12.90 19.07 -21.23
C PHE A 138 -11.75 19.11 -22.23
N LEU A 139 -11.11 17.95 -22.44
CA LEU A 139 -10.16 17.78 -23.53
C LEU A 139 -10.89 17.43 -24.82
N VAL A 140 -10.51 18.10 -25.91
CA VAL A 140 -11.12 17.99 -27.24
C VAL A 140 -10.02 17.67 -28.25
N ASP A 141 -10.31 16.83 -29.23
CA ASP A 141 -9.39 16.55 -30.33
C ASP A 141 -9.45 17.61 -31.46
N ASN A 142 -8.63 17.43 -32.49
CA ASN A 142 -8.60 18.32 -33.66
C ASN A 142 -9.90 18.32 -34.49
N ASN A 143 -10.76 17.31 -34.32
CA ASN A 143 -12.04 17.21 -35.01
C ASN A 143 -13.18 17.85 -34.20
N GLY A 144 -12.91 18.33 -32.99
CA GLY A 144 -13.91 18.88 -32.09
C GLY A 144 -14.60 17.82 -31.22
N GLU A 145 -14.12 16.57 -31.20
CA GLU A 145 -14.68 15.51 -30.37
C GLU A 145 -14.13 15.57 -28.95
N ILE A 146 -15.01 15.48 -27.96
CA ILE A 146 -14.62 15.45 -26.55
C ILE A 146 -14.01 14.08 -26.26
N ILE A 147 -12.78 14.08 -25.71
CA ILE A 147 -12.16 12.87 -25.21
C ILE A 147 -12.96 12.39 -23.98
N PRO A 148 -13.54 11.19 -24.02
CA PRO A 148 -14.46 10.71 -22.99
C PRO A 148 -13.75 10.62 -21.63
N ASP A 149 -14.49 11.00 -20.59
CA ASP A 149 -14.08 10.91 -19.18
C ASP A 149 -12.76 11.60 -18.81
N MET A 150 -12.22 12.46 -19.68
CA MET A 150 -10.99 13.21 -19.43
C MET A 150 -11.27 14.70 -19.16
N LYS A 151 -10.96 15.13 -17.94
CA LYS A 151 -10.98 16.55 -17.53
C LYS A 151 -9.57 17.06 -17.32
N VAL A 152 -9.33 18.29 -17.76
CA VAL A 152 -8.06 18.99 -17.61
C VAL A 152 -8.25 20.19 -16.70
N THR A 153 -7.58 20.14 -15.54
CA THR A 153 -7.49 21.28 -14.64
C THR A 153 -6.13 21.95 -14.82
N VAL A 154 -6.14 23.20 -15.30
CA VAL A 154 -4.93 24.02 -15.34
C VAL A 154 -4.62 24.48 -13.91
N LYS A 155 -3.38 24.28 -13.46
CA LYS A 155 -2.96 24.74 -12.13
C LYS A 155 -3.10 26.26 -12.06
N LYS A 156 -3.73 26.73 -10.99
CA LYS A 156 -3.80 28.17 -10.69
C LYS A 156 -2.40 28.69 -10.38
N VAL A 157 -2.23 30.01 -10.51
CA VAL A 157 -1.01 30.67 -10.06
C VAL A 157 -0.89 30.47 -8.55
N GLU A 158 0.19 29.82 -8.13
CA GLU A 158 0.50 29.57 -6.72
C GLU A 158 1.89 30.14 -6.39
N PRO A 159 2.07 30.75 -5.21
CA PRO A 159 3.37 31.25 -4.78
C PRO A 159 4.33 30.08 -4.55
N LYS A 160 5.51 30.13 -5.18
CA LYS A 160 6.58 29.15 -4.96
C LYS A 160 7.36 29.50 -3.69
N VAL A 161 7.05 28.85 -2.58
CA VAL A 161 7.76 29.03 -1.30
C VAL A 161 8.80 27.94 -1.10
N LYS A 162 10.06 28.34 -0.90
CA LYS A 162 11.17 27.44 -0.56
C LYS A 162 11.77 27.86 0.77
N VAL A 163 11.54 27.07 1.83
CA VAL A 163 12.19 27.27 3.12
C VAL A 163 13.69 27.03 2.95
N LYS A 164 14.52 28.01 3.34
CA LYS A 164 15.98 27.85 3.33
C LYS A 164 16.34 26.83 4.41
N LYS A 165 17.09 25.78 4.07
CA LYS A 165 17.71 24.91 5.10
C LYS A 165 18.76 25.74 5.82
N THR A 166 18.51 26.12 7.07
CA THR A 166 19.55 26.63 7.96
C THR A 166 20.45 25.47 8.36
N SER A 167 21.64 25.39 7.76
CA SER A 167 22.72 24.56 8.28
C SER A 167 23.09 25.13 9.65
N LEU A 168 22.57 24.53 10.73
CA LEU A 168 23.06 24.82 12.08
C LEU A 168 24.51 24.34 12.14
N ASN A 169 25.39 25.33 12.11
CA ASN A 169 26.83 25.19 12.26
C ASN A 169 27.10 24.77 13.71
N ASN A 170 27.15 23.46 13.99
CA ASN A 170 27.72 22.95 15.23
C ASN A 170 29.24 23.17 15.18
N LYS A 171 29.69 24.42 15.36
CA LYS A 171 31.02 24.67 15.91
C LYS A 171 30.93 24.40 17.40
N SER A 172 31.20 23.15 17.77
CA SER A 172 31.69 22.79 19.09
C SER A 172 32.82 23.75 19.46
N ARG A 173 32.55 24.68 20.38
CA ARG A 173 33.57 25.38 21.17
C ARG A 173 34.23 24.32 22.04
N HIS A 174 35.31 23.73 21.55
CA HIS A 174 36.40 23.33 22.43
C HIS A 174 37.26 24.58 22.62
N GLU A 175 37.03 25.27 23.73
CA GLU A 175 38.02 26.17 24.31
C GLU A 175 38.38 25.58 25.68
N ASN A 176 39.63 25.07 25.71
CA ASN A 176 40.57 24.88 26.82
C ASN A 176 40.06 24.43 28.19
#